data_AF-A0A0N7EIG4-F1
#
_entry.id   AF-A0A0N7EIG4-F1
#
_cell.length_a   1.000
_cell.length_b   1.000
_cell.length_c   1.000
_cell.angle_alpha   90.00
_cell.angle_beta   90.00
_cell.angle_gamma   90.00
#
_symmetry.space_group_name_H-M   'P 1'
#
loop_
_entity.id
_entity.type
_entity.pdbx_description
1 polymer ?
#
loop_
_entity_poly.entity_id
_entity_poly.type
_entity_poly.pdbx_seq_one_letter_code
_entity_poly.pdbx_strand_id
1 'polypeptide(L)'
;MTRAPAPFPLERLADIPERPEDFRLLERIPLTRKPQSWPLELSAVVGDEQPMVVLYYLVKVLYSPSAKRIVSIVDVISLYEDPGKPIPGLITELTGITDDMVQRQRIDDALVASWLSDDPLVVAHNAQFDRPFFEKRFVTLGHLSWACSASGIDWKALGFESRKLEYLLLRLGWFYEGHRAATDCLAMAWLFHLLPESVANLLSEADRRTVLGKVRISP
;
A
#
# COMPACT_ATOMS: atom_id res chain seq x y z
N MET A 1 -1.06 13.56 18.66
CA MET A 1 -0.75 14.95 18.23
C MET A 1 0.17 14.98 17.00
N THR A 2 -0.39 14.70 15.82
CA THR A 2 0.21 15.07 14.54
C THR A 2 0.04 16.58 14.36
N ARG A 3 1.15 17.32 14.27
CA ARG A 3 1.12 18.77 14.00
C ARG A 3 0.59 18.97 12.59
N ALA A 4 -0.37 19.88 12.39
CA ALA A 4 -0.80 20.26 11.05
C ALA A 4 0.43 20.66 10.21
N PRO A 5 0.52 20.24 8.94
CA PRO A 5 1.62 20.64 8.08
C PRO A 5 1.65 22.16 8.00
N ALA A 6 2.86 22.72 8.09
CA ALA A 6 3.04 24.15 7.90
C ALA A 6 2.57 24.53 6.48
N PRO A 7 1.98 25.72 6.29
CA PRO A 7 1.65 26.20 4.95
C PRO A 7 2.91 26.24 4.08
N PHE A 8 2.74 26.04 2.78
CA PHE A 8 3.86 26.12 1.84
C PHE A 8 4.42 27.56 1.84
N PRO A 9 5.72 27.76 2.09
CA PRO A 9 6.32 29.09 2.26
C PRO A 9 6.53 29.78 0.91
N LEU A 10 5.46 30.34 0.34
CA LEU A 10 5.48 31.03 -0.97
C LEU A 10 6.45 32.21 -1.00
N GLU A 11 6.72 32.83 0.15
CA GLU A 11 7.69 33.91 0.31
C GLU A 11 9.13 33.51 -0.02
N ARG A 12 9.44 32.21 0.00
CA ARG A 12 10.79 31.68 -0.28
C ARG A 12 11.00 31.24 -1.73
N LEU A 13 10.03 31.47 -2.62
CA LEU A 13 10.14 31.06 -4.03
C LEU A 13 11.35 31.71 -4.74
N ALA A 14 11.70 32.95 -4.39
CA ALA A 14 12.84 33.65 -4.97
C ALA A 14 14.20 33.06 -4.53
N ASP A 15 14.27 32.41 -3.36
CA ASP A 15 15.49 31.78 -2.85
C ASP A 15 15.91 30.55 -3.68
N ILE A 16 14.93 29.85 -4.29
CA ILE A 16 15.13 28.57 -4.98
C ILE A 16 16.11 28.70 -6.16
N PRO A 17 15.95 29.63 -7.12
CA PRO A 17 16.92 29.80 -8.20
C PRO A 17 18.27 30.35 -7.72
N GLU A 18 18.34 31.02 -6.56
CA GLU A 18 19.59 31.56 -6.01
C GLU A 18 20.46 30.49 -5.35
N ARG A 19 19.86 29.52 -4.65
CA ARG A 19 20.55 28.47 -3.88
C ARG A 19 19.85 27.10 -4.01
N PRO A 20 19.77 26.52 -5.22
CA PRO A 20 19.00 25.31 -5.47
C PRO A 20 19.45 24.10 -4.63
N GLU A 21 20.71 24.03 -4.20
CA GLU A 21 21.28 22.97 -3.38
C GLU A 21 20.69 22.89 -1.96
N ASP A 22 20.18 24.02 -1.44
CA ASP A 22 19.55 24.15 -0.12
C ASP A 22 18.12 23.58 -0.10
N PHE A 23 17.56 23.27 -1.28
CA PHE A 23 16.18 22.80 -1.41
C PHE A 23 16.14 21.36 -1.93
N ARG A 24 15.03 20.69 -1.59
CA ARG A 24 14.62 19.42 -2.18
C ARG A 24 13.16 19.54 -2.57
N LEU A 25 12.83 19.11 -3.78
CA LEU A 25 11.45 19.03 -4.22
C LEU A 25 10.79 17.81 -3.57
N LEU A 26 9.65 18.04 -2.93
CA LEU A 26 8.74 16.99 -2.51
C LEU A 26 7.41 17.22 -3.23
N GLU A 27 6.94 16.20 -3.93
CA GLU A 27 5.67 16.24 -4.64
C GLU A 27 4.65 15.32 -3.96
N ARG A 28 3.38 15.73 -3.99
CA ARG A 28 2.30 14.91 -3.48
C ARG A 28 2.11 13.72 -4.41
N ILE A 29 1.98 12.51 -3.87
CA ILE A 29 1.68 11.32 -4.67
C ILE A 29 0.41 11.57 -5.49
N PRO A 30 0.46 11.56 -6.84
CA PRO A 30 -0.66 11.96 -7.67
C PRO A 30 -1.91 11.11 -7.42
N LEU A 31 -1.70 9.81 -7.17
CA LEU A 31 -2.74 8.83 -6.87
C LEU A 31 -3.54 9.16 -5.60
N THR A 32 -3.01 9.99 -4.70
CA THR A 32 -3.68 10.34 -3.44
C THR A 32 -4.57 11.57 -3.55
N ARG A 33 -4.57 12.26 -4.70
CA ARG A 33 -5.42 13.43 -4.98
C ARG A 33 -6.80 12.99 -5.45
N LYS A 34 -7.82 13.80 -5.20
CA LYS A 34 -9.20 13.60 -5.69
C LYS A 34 -9.54 14.59 -6.82
N PRO A 35 -10.46 14.25 -7.74
CA PRO A 35 -11.09 12.93 -7.94
C PRO A 35 -10.11 11.92 -8.55
N GLN A 36 -10.41 10.64 -8.40
CA GLN A 36 -9.64 9.52 -8.95
C GLN A 36 -10.52 8.75 -9.93
N SER A 37 -9.91 8.19 -10.97
CA SER A 37 -10.57 7.31 -11.94
C SER A 37 -9.71 6.09 -12.19
N TRP A 38 -10.34 4.92 -12.23
CA TRP A 38 -9.69 3.63 -12.46
C TRP A 38 -10.33 2.95 -13.69
N PRO A 39 -9.57 2.17 -14.49
CA PRO A 39 -8.17 1.82 -14.29
C PRO A 39 -7.21 2.96 -14.59
N LEU A 40 -6.01 2.92 -13.99
CA LEU A 40 -4.91 3.84 -14.26
C LEU A 40 -3.67 3.06 -14.69
N GLU A 41 -3.24 3.31 -15.93
CA GLU A 41 -1.99 2.77 -16.48
C GLU A 41 -0.78 3.48 -15.87
N LEU A 42 0.15 2.70 -15.32
CA LEU A 42 1.41 3.16 -14.74
C LEU A 42 2.61 2.79 -15.62
N SER A 43 2.49 1.70 -16.40
CA SER A 43 3.52 1.21 -17.31
C SER A 43 2.89 0.65 -18.58
N ALA A 44 3.70 0.46 -19.62
CA ALA A 44 3.26 -0.26 -20.82
C ALA A 44 2.91 -1.73 -20.49
N VAL A 45 1.80 -2.20 -21.06
CA VAL A 45 1.36 -3.61 -21.03
C VAL A 45 2.44 -4.53 -21.59
N VAL A 46 2.63 -5.65 -20.93
CA VAL A 46 3.62 -6.70 -21.22
C VAL A 46 2.96 -7.95 -21.80
N GLY A 47 1.75 -8.31 -21.33
CA GLY A 47 0.97 -9.47 -21.80
C GLY A 47 1.01 -10.70 -20.89
N ASP A 48 1.64 -10.60 -19.73
CA ASP A 48 1.71 -11.64 -18.69
C ASP A 48 1.20 -11.15 -17.32
N GLU A 49 0.34 -10.13 -17.31
CA GLU A 49 -0.14 -9.46 -16.11
C GLU A 49 -0.88 -10.40 -15.15
N GLN A 50 -0.53 -10.32 -13.87
CA GLN A 50 -1.17 -11.03 -12.77
C GLN A 50 -1.75 -10.04 -11.75
N PRO A 51 -2.83 -10.41 -11.04
CA PRO A 51 -3.44 -9.55 -10.04
C PRO A 51 -2.62 -9.59 -8.73
N MET A 52 -2.43 -8.40 -8.15
CA MET A 52 -1.88 -8.21 -6.81
C MET A 52 -2.81 -7.27 -6.05
N VAL A 53 -3.05 -7.58 -4.78
CA VAL A 53 -3.87 -6.73 -3.91
C VAL A 53 -3.03 -6.18 -2.78
N VAL A 54 -2.93 -4.86 -2.70
CA VAL A 54 -2.25 -4.18 -1.61
C VAL A 54 -3.25 -3.98 -0.47
N LEU A 55 -3.00 -4.60 0.69
CA LEU A 55 -3.94 -4.73 1.79
C LEU A 55 -3.64 -3.78 2.96
N TYR A 56 -4.68 -2.97 3.24
CA TYR A 56 -5.18 -2.42 4.53
C TYR A 56 -6.63 -1.92 4.26
N TYR A 57 -6.84 -1.47 3.02
CA TYR A 57 -8.05 -1.50 2.18
C TYR A 57 -7.63 -2.04 0.80
N LEU A 58 -8.55 -2.56 -0.03
CA LEU A 58 -8.14 -3.28 -1.26
C LEU A 58 -7.84 -2.29 -2.39
N VAL A 59 -6.56 -2.16 -2.74
CA VAL A 59 -6.11 -1.59 -4.02
C VAL A 59 -5.70 -2.76 -4.90
N LYS A 60 -6.42 -2.97 -6.01
CA LYS A 60 -6.13 -4.03 -6.98
C LYS A 60 -5.22 -3.49 -8.06
N VAL A 61 -4.07 -4.11 -8.25
CA VAL A 61 -3.07 -3.74 -9.25
C VAL A 61 -2.76 -4.93 -10.15
N LEU A 62 -2.37 -4.64 -11.39
CA LEU A 62 -1.75 -5.62 -12.26
C LEU A 62 -0.23 -5.47 -12.19
N TYR A 63 0.49 -6.58 -12.13
CA TYR A 63 1.95 -6.61 -12.26
C TYR A 63 2.38 -7.64 -13.28
N SER A 64 3.52 -7.40 -13.92
CA SER A 64 4.16 -8.37 -14.82
C SER A 64 5.24 -9.14 -14.04
N PRO A 65 5.14 -10.47 -13.90
CA PRO A 65 6.20 -11.28 -13.30
C PRO A 65 7.51 -11.22 -14.08
N SER A 66 7.46 -11.22 -15.42
CA SER A 66 8.67 -11.16 -16.25
C SER A 66 9.35 -9.79 -16.21
N ALA A 67 8.58 -8.71 -16.29
CA ALA A 67 9.10 -7.34 -16.23
C ALA A 67 9.33 -6.85 -14.78
N LYS A 68 8.87 -7.61 -13.77
CA LYS A 68 9.04 -7.35 -12.34
C LYS A 68 8.62 -5.93 -11.93
N ARG A 69 7.47 -5.48 -12.42
CA ARG A 69 6.93 -4.14 -12.16
C ARG A 69 5.41 -4.15 -12.16
N ILE A 70 4.81 -3.16 -11.51
CA ILE A 70 3.38 -2.92 -11.65
C ILE A 70 3.08 -2.25 -12.99
N VAL A 71 1.97 -2.66 -13.60
CA VAL A 71 1.49 -2.21 -14.91
C VAL A 71 0.38 -1.19 -14.73
N SER A 72 -0.62 -1.49 -13.91
CA SER A 72 -1.77 -0.60 -13.70
C SER A 72 -2.41 -0.77 -12.33
N ILE A 73 -3.17 0.23 -11.92
CA ILE A 73 -4.12 0.15 -10.81
C ILE A 73 -5.49 -0.08 -11.42
N VAL A 74 -6.10 -1.22 -11.11
CA VAL A 74 -7.37 -1.66 -11.71
C VAL A 74 -8.53 -0.99 -11.02
N ASP A 75 -8.55 -1.04 -9.69
CA ASP A 75 -9.66 -0.55 -8.89
C ASP A 75 -9.24 -0.36 -7.42
N VAL A 76 -10.01 0.43 -6.69
CA VAL A 76 -9.80 0.73 -5.26
C VAL A 76 -11.12 0.71 -4.52
N ILE A 77 -11.22 -0.09 -3.46
CA ILE A 77 -12.33 0.00 -2.50
C ILE A 77 -11.84 0.36 -1.10
N SER A 78 -12.57 1.24 -0.44
CA SER A 78 -12.38 1.60 0.96
C SER A 78 -13.69 1.39 1.70
N LEU A 79 -13.67 0.58 2.75
CA LEU A 79 -14.86 0.12 3.45
C LEU A 79 -14.77 0.52 4.93
N TYR A 80 -15.89 0.71 5.60
CA TYR A 80 -15.91 0.93 7.04
C TYR A 80 -16.57 -0.25 7.74
N GLU A 81 -16.16 -0.48 8.99
CA GLU A 81 -16.78 -1.45 9.90
C GLU A 81 -16.97 -0.76 11.24
N ASP A 82 -18.18 -0.84 11.77
CA ASP A 82 -18.51 -0.38 13.12
C ASP A 82 -17.82 -1.29 14.15
N PRO A 83 -16.88 -0.79 14.97
CA PRO A 83 -16.22 -1.60 15.98
C PRO A 83 -17.14 -1.96 17.17
N GLY A 84 -18.37 -1.44 17.22
CA GLY A 84 -19.34 -1.66 18.30
C GLY A 84 -18.94 -1.01 19.63
N LYS A 85 -17.90 -0.16 19.62
CA LYS A 85 -17.36 0.55 20.78
C LYS A 85 -16.74 1.89 20.33
N PRO A 86 -16.67 2.89 21.21
CA PRO A 86 -16.07 4.18 20.86
C PRO A 86 -14.63 4.03 20.36
N ILE A 87 -14.30 4.72 19.27
CA ILE A 87 -12.93 4.83 18.76
C ILE A 87 -12.11 5.67 19.76
N PRO A 88 -10.96 5.17 20.24
CA PRO A 88 -10.10 5.95 21.15
C PRO A 88 -9.65 7.26 20.50
N GLY A 89 -9.68 8.36 21.25
CA GLY A 89 -9.34 9.70 20.72
C GLY A 89 -7.97 9.78 20.03
N LEU A 90 -6.97 9.04 20.51
CA LEU A 90 -5.65 8.94 19.86
C LEU A 90 -5.73 8.31 18.45
N ILE A 91 -6.60 7.33 18.25
CA ILE A 91 -6.82 6.70 16.93
C ILE A 91 -7.57 7.66 16.02
N THR A 92 -8.56 8.38 16.54
CA THR A 92 -9.25 9.45 15.80
C THR A 92 -8.29 10.56 15.38
N GLU A 93 -7.40 11.02 16.27
CA GLU A 93 -6.35 12.00 15.94
C GLU A 93 -5.41 11.49 14.84
N LEU A 94 -5.03 10.22 14.90
CA LEU A 94 -4.06 9.63 13.98
C LEU A 94 -4.67 9.38 12.60
N THR A 95 -5.89 8.85 12.54
CA THR A 95 -6.52 8.33 11.31
C THR A 95 -7.59 9.27 10.75
N GLY A 96 -8.06 10.25 11.53
CA GLY A 96 -9.22 11.08 11.19
C GLY A 96 -10.52 10.28 11.03
N ILE A 97 -10.59 9.04 11.52
CA ILE A 97 -11.82 8.22 11.51
C ILE A 97 -12.58 8.52 12.80
N THR A 98 -13.82 8.96 12.67
CA THR A 98 -14.72 9.25 13.80
C THR A 98 -15.75 8.14 13.99
N ASP A 99 -16.37 8.08 15.17
CA ASP A 99 -17.48 7.13 15.44
C ASP A 99 -18.62 7.31 14.42
N ASP A 100 -18.95 8.55 14.06
CA ASP A 100 -20.00 8.84 13.07
C ASP A 100 -19.70 8.26 11.67
N MET A 101 -18.42 8.18 11.29
CA MET A 101 -18.02 7.64 9.98
C MET A 101 -18.22 6.12 9.90
N VAL A 102 -18.07 5.42 11.03
CA VAL A 102 -18.14 3.95 11.08
C VAL A 102 -19.47 3.43 11.60
N GLN A 103 -20.29 4.28 12.21
CA GLN A 103 -21.55 3.87 12.82
C GLN A 103 -22.44 3.11 11.83
N ARG A 104 -22.84 1.88 12.22
CA ARG A 104 -23.68 0.94 11.44
C ARG A 104 -23.05 0.50 10.11
N GLN A 105 -21.78 0.80 9.85
CA GLN A 105 -21.08 0.30 8.68
C GLN A 105 -20.71 -1.17 8.92
N ARG A 106 -20.81 -1.98 7.88
CA ARG A 106 -20.42 -3.39 7.89
C ARG A 106 -19.74 -3.71 6.58
N ILE A 107 -18.58 -4.34 6.65
CA ILE A 107 -17.90 -4.84 5.46
C ILE A 107 -18.71 -6.01 4.91
N ASP A 108 -19.01 -5.94 3.61
CA ASP A 108 -19.59 -7.04 2.85
C ASP A 108 -18.50 -8.08 2.55
N ASP A 109 -18.54 -9.19 3.29
CA ASP A 109 -17.55 -10.26 3.16
C ASP A 109 -17.62 -10.95 1.78
N ALA A 110 -18.80 -10.98 1.14
CA ALA A 110 -18.97 -11.55 -0.18
C ALA A 110 -18.34 -10.66 -1.26
N LEU A 111 -18.47 -9.33 -1.10
CA LEU A 111 -17.76 -8.37 -1.96
C LEU A 111 -16.25 -8.56 -1.85
N VAL A 112 -15.70 -8.65 -0.64
CA VAL A 112 -14.26 -8.88 -0.43
C VAL A 112 -13.81 -10.20 -1.06
N ALA A 113 -14.58 -11.28 -0.87
CA ALA A 113 -14.27 -12.57 -1.48
C ALA A 113 -14.30 -12.51 -3.01
N SER A 114 -15.26 -11.80 -3.61
CA SER A 114 -15.33 -11.62 -5.06
C SER A 114 -14.13 -10.83 -5.62
N TRP A 115 -13.61 -9.87 -4.85
CA TRP A 115 -12.44 -9.07 -5.23
C TRP A 115 -11.14 -9.89 -5.28
N LEU A 116 -11.10 -10.96 -4.51
CA LEU A 116 -9.96 -11.85 -4.31
C LEU A 116 -10.15 -13.21 -5.01
N SER A 117 -11.18 -13.36 -5.84
CA SER A 117 -11.54 -14.64 -6.47
C SER A 117 -10.57 -15.09 -7.57
N ASP A 118 -9.68 -14.20 -8.02
CA ASP A 118 -8.63 -14.46 -8.99
C ASP A 118 -7.29 -14.85 -8.33
N ASP A 119 -7.34 -15.30 -7.07
CA ASP A 119 -6.22 -15.76 -6.26
C ASP A 119 -4.99 -14.83 -6.31
N PRO A 120 -5.15 -13.52 -6.04
CA PRO A 120 -4.07 -12.56 -6.19
C PRO A 120 -2.98 -12.77 -5.13
N LEU A 121 -1.78 -12.26 -5.42
CA LEU A 121 -0.78 -12.02 -4.39
C LEU A 121 -1.25 -10.88 -3.47
N VAL A 122 -1.45 -11.17 -2.18
CA VAL A 122 -1.80 -10.17 -1.16
C VAL A 122 -0.54 -9.54 -0.57
N VAL A 123 -0.47 -8.22 -0.54
CA VAL A 123 0.72 -7.48 -0.11
C VAL A 123 0.34 -6.46 0.95
N ALA A 124 0.96 -6.52 2.13
CA ALA A 124 0.75 -5.51 3.17
C ALA A 124 2.08 -4.92 3.66
N HIS A 125 2.07 -3.65 4.05
CA HIS A 125 3.22 -2.98 4.65
C HIS A 125 3.29 -3.24 6.15
N ASN A 126 3.88 -4.37 6.52
CA ASN A 126 3.86 -5.00 7.86
C ASN A 126 2.77 -6.07 8.00
N ALA A 127 2.72 -7.01 7.05
CA ALA A 127 1.72 -8.07 6.96
C ALA A 127 1.51 -8.91 8.24
N GLN A 128 2.49 -8.98 9.15
CA GLN A 128 2.33 -9.64 10.45
C GLN A 128 1.22 -9.02 11.32
N PHE A 129 0.86 -7.76 11.06
CA PHE A 129 -0.24 -7.08 11.73
C PHE A 129 -1.58 -7.48 11.11
N ASP A 130 -1.73 -7.37 9.79
CA ASP A 130 -3.03 -7.52 9.10
C ASP A 130 -3.43 -8.97 8.86
N ARG A 131 -2.46 -9.81 8.50
CA ARG A 131 -2.72 -11.19 8.08
C ARG A 131 -3.51 -11.99 9.12
N PRO A 132 -3.18 -11.97 10.42
CA PRO A 132 -3.96 -12.71 11.42
C PRO A 132 -5.43 -12.26 11.51
N PHE A 133 -5.72 -10.96 11.38
CA PHE A 133 -7.10 -10.47 11.37
C PHE A 133 -7.84 -10.89 10.10
N PHE A 134 -7.16 -10.79 8.95
CA PHE A 134 -7.70 -11.19 7.66
C PHE A 134 -8.05 -12.69 7.64
N GLU A 135 -7.10 -13.57 7.96
CA GLU A 135 -7.30 -15.02 7.93
C GLU A 135 -8.36 -15.48 8.94
N LYS A 136 -8.46 -14.80 10.10
CA LYS A 136 -9.51 -15.07 11.08
C LYS A 136 -10.91 -14.72 10.56
N ARG A 137 -11.05 -13.62 9.81
CA ARG A 137 -12.34 -13.17 9.25
C ARG A 137 -12.71 -13.95 7.99
N PHE A 138 -11.76 -14.14 7.09
CA PHE A 138 -11.94 -14.75 5.78
C PHE A 138 -11.30 -16.13 5.72
N VAL A 139 -11.82 -17.06 6.52
CA VAL A 139 -11.27 -18.42 6.65
C VAL A 139 -11.16 -19.14 5.28
N THR A 140 -12.13 -18.91 4.38
CA THR A 140 -12.14 -19.48 3.02
C THR A 140 -11.09 -18.90 2.09
N LEU A 141 -10.40 -17.82 2.49
CA LEU A 141 -9.35 -17.15 1.71
C LEU A 141 -7.95 -17.38 2.31
N GLY A 142 -7.82 -18.34 3.25
CA GLY A 142 -6.53 -18.68 3.87
C GLY A 142 -5.50 -19.29 2.91
N HIS A 143 -5.90 -19.66 1.69
CA HIS A 143 -5.01 -20.18 0.65
C HIS A 143 -4.26 -19.07 -0.12
N LEU A 144 -4.67 -17.81 0.00
CA LEU A 144 -4.06 -16.70 -0.72
C LEU A 144 -2.58 -16.56 -0.36
N SER A 145 -1.77 -16.23 -1.36
CA SER A 145 -0.34 -15.95 -1.16
C SER A 145 -0.14 -14.58 -0.55
N TRP A 146 0.83 -14.46 0.37
CA TRP A 146 1.12 -13.22 1.07
C TRP A 146 2.57 -12.77 0.92
N ALA A 147 2.77 -11.49 0.68
CA ALA A 147 4.05 -10.82 0.81
C ALA A 147 3.97 -9.61 1.76
N CYS A 148 5.11 -9.25 2.33
CA CYS A 148 5.22 -8.11 3.24
C CYS A 148 6.18 -7.10 2.62
N SER A 149 5.72 -5.89 2.26
CA SER A 149 6.63 -4.89 1.69
C SER A 149 7.65 -4.36 2.71
N ALA A 150 7.30 -4.38 4.00
CA ALA A 150 8.21 -3.89 5.03
C ALA A 150 9.38 -4.85 5.33
N SER A 151 9.20 -6.17 5.20
CA SER A 151 10.23 -7.16 5.54
C SER A 151 10.63 -8.11 4.41
N GLY A 152 9.85 -8.17 3.33
CA GLY A 152 10.15 -8.97 2.14
C GLY A 152 10.97 -8.24 1.08
N ILE A 153 11.41 -7.02 1.38
CA ILE A 153 12.27 -6.21 0.51
C ILE A 153 13.51 -5.82 1.30
N ASP A 154 14.69 -6.01 0.72
CA ASP A 154 15.95 -5.58 1.32
C ASP A 154 16.15 -4.08 1.11
N TRP A 155 15.42 -3.28 1.90
CA TRP A 155 15.49 -1.82 1.84
C TRP A 155 16.90 -1.28 2.02
N LYS A 156 17.74 -1.97 2.78
CA LYS A 156 19.14 -1.56 2.99
C LYS A 156 19.96 -1.75 1.73
N ALA A 157 19.81 -2.87 1.03
CA ALA A 157 20.43 -3.10 -0.27
C ALA A 157 19.94 -2.10 -1.33
N LEU A 158 18.69 -1.61 -1.20
CA LEU A 158 18.13 -0.54 -2.05
C LEU A 158 18.51 0.88 -1.59
N GLY A 159 19.39 1.04 -0.58
CA GLY A 159 19.92 2.34 -0.15
C GLY A 159 19.07 3.11 0.88
N PHE A 160 18.12 2.44 1.53
CA PHE A 160 17.24 3.02 2.55
C PHE A 160 17.62 2.54 3.96
N GLU A 161 17.65 3.46 4.92
CA GLU A 161 18.03 3.15 6.31
C GLU A 161 16.83 2.75 7.17
N SER A 162 15.62 2.97 6.66
CA SER A 162 14.37 2.69 7.33
C SER A 162 13.38 2.11 6.33
N ARG A 163 12.55 1.21 6.83
CA ARG A 163 11.46 0.57 6.09
C ARG A 163 10.11 1.25 6.27
N LYS A 164 10.02 2.39 6.98
CA LYS A 164 8.73 3.09 7.17
C LYS A 164 8.25 3.63 5.82
N LEU A 165 7.02 3.31 5.42
CA LEU A 165 6.46 3.73 4.12
C LEU A 165 6.64 5.22 3.82
N GLU A 166 6.29 6.08 4.77
CA GLU A 166 6.47 7.54 4.65
C GLU A 166 7.93 7.95 4.42
N TYR A 167 8.89 7.32 5.12
CA TYR A 167 10.31 7.57 4.92
C TYR A 167 10.77 7.16 3.52
N LEU A 168 10.32 5.99 3.04
CA LEU A 168 10.70 5.48 1.72
C LEU A 168 10.26 6.44 0.61
N LEU A 169 9.01 6.90 0.66
CA LEU A 169 8.46 7.84 -0.31
C LEU A 169 9.10 9.23 -0.18
N LEU A 170 9.34 9.71 1.04
CA LEU A 170 10.02 10.98 1.28
C LEU A 170 11.42 10.99 0.65
N ARG A 171 12.16 9.89 0.78
CA ARG A 171 13.49 9.72 0.17
C ARG A 171 13.45 9.66 -1.35
N LEU A 172 12.31 9.30 -1.93
CA LEU A 172 12.05 9.29 -3.37
C LEU A 172 11.47 10.63 -3.88
N GLY A 173 11.32 11.64 -3.02
CA GLY A 173 10.78 12.95 -3.41
C GLY A 173 9.26 13.06 -3.32
N TRP A 174 8.60 12.16 -2.57
CA TRP A 174 7.14 12.08 -2.52
C TRP A 174 6.58 12.17 -1.10
N PHE A 175 5.41 12.79 -0.96
CA PHE A 175 4.66 12.84 0.30
C PHE A 175 3.17 12.54 0.10
N TYR A 176 2.49 12.19 1.18
CA TYR A 176 1.05 11.90 1.21
C TYR A 176 0.52 12.01 2.65
N GLU A 177 -0.81 12.09 2.83
CA GLU A 177 -1.40 11.96 4.17
C GLU A 177 -1.51 10.48 4.58
N GLY A 178 -0.61 10.02 5.44
CA GLY A 178 -0.62 8.67 5.99
C GLY A 178 -1.77 8.38 6.96
N HIS A 179 -1.84 7.13 7.40
CA HIS A 179 -2.80 6.63 8.41
C HIS A 179 -4.25 6.49 7.94
N ARG A 180 -4.48 6.69 6.64
CA ARG A 180 -5.68 6.24 5.95
C ARG A 180 -5.28 5.06 5.09
N ALA A 181 -5.84 3.90 5.38
CA ALA A 181 -5.38 2.67 4.77
C ALA A 181 -5.48 2.64 3.23
N ALA A 182 -6.46 3.33 2.61
CA ALA A 182 -6.54 3.42 1.15
C ALA A 182 -5.43 4.32 0.58
N THR A 183 -5.14 5.42 1.27
CA THR A 183 -4.02 6.31 0.91
C THR A 183 -2.67 5.60 1.09
N ASP A 184 -2.48 4.85 2.17
CA ASP A 184 -1.29 4.04 2.41
C ASP A 184 -1.10 2.95 1.33
N CYS A 185 -2.18 2.27 0.90
CA CYS A 185 -2.11 1.29 -0.19
C CYS A 185 -1.76 1.93 -1.53
N LEU A 186 -2.36 3.09 -1.86
CA LEU A 186 -2.04 3.85 -3.06
C LEU A 186 -0.59 4.37 -3.04
N ALA A 187 -0.12 4.80 -1.88
CA ALA A 187 1.25 5.23 -1.67
C ALA A 187 2.25 4.07 -1.85
N MET A 188 1.89 2.86 -1.40
CA MET A 188 2.68 1.65 -1.63
C MET A 188 2.68 1.21 -3.11
N ALA A 189 1.54 1.30 -3.80
CA ALA A 189 1.51 1.07 -5.25
C ALA A 189 2.41 2.07 -5.98
N TRP A 190 2.37 3.35 -5.59
CA TRP A 190 3.28 4.36 -6.12
C TRP A 190 4.75 4.04 -5.86
N LEU A 191 5.09 3.58 -4.65
CA LEU A 191 6.44 3.13 -4.31
C LEU A 191 6.92 2.00 -5.24
N PHE A 192 6.06 1.02 -5.50
CA PHE A 192 6.36 -0.09 -6.42
C PHE A 192 6.53 0.33 -7.88
N HIS A 193 5.78 1.36 -8.31
CA HIS A 193 5.96 1.96 -9.63
C HIS A 193 7.31 2.68 -9.74
N LEU A 194 7.69 3.47 -8.73
CA LEU A 194 8.93 4.23 -8.73
C LEU A 194 10.18 3.35 -8.61
N LEU A 195 10.08 2.22 -7.92
CA LEU A 195 11.20 1.34 -7.61
C LEU A 195 10.88 -0.12 -7.99
N PRO A 196 10.94 -0.50 -9.28
CA PRO A 196 10.63 -1.86 -9.74
C PRO A 196 11.44 -2.97 -9.04
N GLU A 197 12.65 -2.69 -8.59
CA GLU A 197 13.48 -3.60 -7.81
C GLU A 197 12.79 -4.07 -6.52
N SER A 198 11.92 -3.23 -5.95
CA SER A 198 11.09 -3.60 -4.80
C SER A 198 10.08 -4.69 -5.15
N VAL A 199 9.47 -4.65 -6.34
CA VAL A 199 8.57 -5.70 -6.84
C VAL A 199 9.36 -6.98 -7.10
N ALA A 200 10.55 -6.88 -7.72
CA ALA A 200 11.43 -8.03 -7.93
C ALA A 200 11.78 -8.76 -6.62
N ASN A 201 12.12 -8.00 -5.57
CA ASN A 201 12.40 -8.54 -4.23
C ASN A 201 11.17 -9.24 -3.65
N LEU A 202 10.02 -8.56 -3.73
CA LEU A 202 8.74 -9.05 -3.20
C LEU A 202 8.34 -10.39 -3.82
N LEU A 203 8.43 -10.51 -5.15
CA LEU A 203 8.11 -11.74 -5.88
C LEU A 203 9.07 -12.88 -5.52
N SER A 204 10.38 -12.59 -5.46
CA SER A 204 11.36 -13.60 -5.06
C SER A 204 11.11 -14.15 -3.65
N GLU A 205 10.63 -13.32 -2.72
CA GLU A 205 10.31 -13.76 -1.36
C GLU A 205 8.99 -14.55 -1.30
N ALA A 206 7.97 -14.12 -2.06
CA ALA A 206 6.71 -14.84 -2.18
C ALA A 206 6.92 -16.27 -2.71
N ASP A 207 7.73 -16.43 -3.75
CA ASP A 207 8.05 -17.73 -4.34
C ASP A 207 8.76 -18.67 -3.34
N ARG A 208 9.72 -18.14 -2.56
CA ARG A 208 10.44 -18.92 -1.53
C ARG A 208 9.50 -19.46 -0.46
N ARG A 209 8.52 -18.66 -0.04
CA ARG A 209 7.54 -19.08 0.97
C ARG A 209 6.54 -20.11 0.43
N THR A 210 6.17 -20.02 -0.84
CA THR A 210 5.36 -21.02 -1.52
C THR A 210 6.09 -22.37 -1.64
N VAL A 211 7.39 -22.35 -1.93
CA VAL A 211 8.21 -23.58 -1.97
C VAL A 211 8.35 -24.20 -0.58
N LEU A 212 8.62 -23.40 0.47
CA LEU A 212 8.73 -23.92 1.84
C LEU A 212 7.40 -24.43 2.41
N GLY A 213 6.27 -23.81 2.04
CA GLY A 213 4.93 -24.25 2.42
C GLY A 213 4.50 -25.58 1.80
N LYS A 214 5.04 -25.93 0.63
CA LYS A 214 4.79 -27.22 -0.04
C LYS A 214 5.62 -28.38 0.52
N VAL A 215 6.64 -28.14 1.36
CA VAL A 215 7.52 -29.19 1.92
C VAL A 215 6.92 -29.84 3.18
N ARG A 216 5.72 -29.44 3.63
CA ARG A 216 4.96 -30.19 4.64
C ARG A 216 3.71 -30.79 4.02
N ILE A 217 3.83 -32.04 3.58
CA ILE A 217 3.06 -33.21 4.02
C ILE A 217 3.56 -34.37 3.15
N SER A 218 4.25 -35.31 3.77
CA SER A 218 4.27 -36.71 3.34
C SER A 218 4.02 -37.54 4.60
N PRO A 219 3.24 -38.62 4.50
CA PRO A 219 2.57 -39.27 5.63
C PRO A 219 3.53 -39.85 6.67
#